data_AF-U6KNQ8-F1
#
_entry.id   AF-U6KNQ8-F1
#
_cell.length_a   1.000
_cell.length_b   1.000
_cell.length_c   1.000
_cell.angle_alpha   90.00
_cell.angle_beta   90.00
_cell.angle_gamma   90.00
#
_symmetry.space_group_name_H-M   'P 1'
#
loop_
_entity.id
_entity.type
_entity.pdbx_description
1 polymer ?
#
loop_
_entity_poly.entity_id
_entity_poly.type
_entity_poly.pdbx_seq_one_letter_code
_entity_poly.pdbx_strand_id
1 'polypeptide(L)'
;MYDAAFMPKRLRKIKVFTARPPDSLPIYFHEKLSKANSNPRSIIKLYRRYMKLDDEIDYKWLVRCFCQLGNVFGFNSFWAPRDKQQIHSLPSFKCLVYDLIERREQIQPEMVPRLLYAMAALEYRSYHLLPTLLEHVEANLHRWRLPTACNMALCLALLGVGEDT
;
A
#
# COMPACT_ATOMS: atom_id res chain seq x y z
N MET A 1 29.40 -16.72 -36.38
CA MET A 1 28.36 -17.45 -35.62
C MET A 1 29.00 -18.69 -34.96
N TYR A 2 29.73 -18.56 -33.85
CA TYR A 2 30.41 -19.72 -33.23
C TYR A 2 30.54 -19.74 -31.69
N ASP A 3 29.79 -18.96 -30.90
CA ASP A 3 30.08 -18.89 -29.44
C ASP A 3 29.01 -19.45 -28.49
N ALA A 4 27.84 -19.88 -28.98
CA ALA A 4 26.78 -20.35 -28.07
C ALA A 4 26.93 -21.82 -27.64
N ALA A 5 27.69 -22.63 -28.37
CA ALA A 5 27.76 -24.09 -28.15
C ALA A 5 28.69 -24.50 -27.00
N PHE A 6 29.68 -23.67 -26.65
CA PHE A 6 30.74 -24.00 -25.69
C PHE A 6 30.53 -23.46 -24.26
N MET A 7 29.43 -22.77 -23.96
CA MET A 7 29.21 -22.28 -22.60
C MET A 7 28.95 -23.44 -21.61
N PRO A 8 29.76 -23.57 -20.54
CA PRO A 8 29.54 -24.52 -19.45
C PRO A 8 28.11 -24.44 -18.91
N LYS A 9 27.48 -25.58 -18.61
CA LYS A 9 26.09 -25.65 -18.10
C LYS A 9 25.81 -24.73 -16.90
N ARG A 10 26.84 -24.42 -16.09
CA ARG A 10 26.76 -23.50 -14.94
C ARG A 10 26.63 -22.02 -15.36
N LEU A 11 27.23 -21.60 -16.47
CA LEU A 11 27.17 -20.23 -16.98
C LEU A 11 25.90 -19.94 -17.80
N ARG A 12 25.23 -20.97 -18.34
CA ARG A 12 23.90 -20.82 -19.00
C ARG A 12 22.79 -20.32 -18.06
N LYS A 13 23.03 -20.35 -16.74
CA LYS A 13 22.11 -19.83 -15.71
C LYS A 13 22.49 -18.44 -15.20
N ILE A 14 23.53 -17.81 -15.74
CA ILE A 14 23.73 -16.39 -15.49
C ILE A 14 22.66 -15.67 -16.30
N LYS A 15 21.67 -15.12 -15.60
CA LYS A 15 20.78 -14.12 -16.20
C LYS A 15 21.66 -12.95 -16.57
N VAL A 16 22.16 -12.95 -17.80
CA VAL A 16 22.64 -11.74 -18.45
C VAL A 16 21.48 -10.75 -18.29
N PHE A 17 21.70 -9.68 -17.53
CA PHE A 17 20.70 -8.64 -17.33
C PHE A 17 20.51 -7.94 -18.68
N THR A 18 19.67 -8.50 -19.54
CA THR A 18 19.37 -8.00 -20.89
C THR A 18 18.55 -6.72 -20.88
N ALA A 19 18.03 -6.33 -19.71
CA ALA A 19 17.34 -5.06 -19.52
C ALA A 19 18.23 -4.12 -18.71
N ARG A 20 18.41 -2.90 -19.24
CA ARG A 20 18.90 -1.77 -18.46
C ARG A 20 18.04 -1.68 -17.18
N PRO A 21 18.64 -1.53 -15.99
CA PRO A 21 17.86 -1.17 -14.81
C PRO A 21 16.98 0.04 -15.17
N PRO A 22 15.70 0.06 -14.77
CA PRO A 22 14.85 1.19 -15.07
C PRO A 22 15.50 2.48 -14.54
N ASP A 23 15.45 3.55 -15.33
CA ASP A 23 16.15 4.81 -15.03
C ASP A 23 15.73 5.43 -13.68
N SER A 24 14.57 5.00 -13.13
CA SER A 24 14.25 5.15 -11.71
C SER A 24 13.48 3.95 -11.17
N LEU A 25 13.97 3.37 -10.07
CA LEU A 25 13.31 2.25 -9.37
C LEU A 25 11.89 2.60 -8.90
N PRO A 26 11.60 3.79 -8.33
CA PRO A 26 10.25 4.13 -7.87
C PRO A 26 9.20 4.08 -8.99
N ILE A 27 9.47 4.68 -10.15
CA ILE A 27 8.52 4.74 -11.26
C ILE A 27 8.16 3.33 -11.73
N TYR A 28 9.16 2.46 -11.86
CA TYR A 28 8.96 1.07 -12.24
C TYR A 28 8.03 0.31 -11.29
N PHE A 29 8.24 0.47 -9.97
CA PHE A 29 7.40 -0.18 -8.97
C PHE A 29 6.00 0.41 -8.93
N HIS A 30 5.85 1.74 -9.09
CA HIS A 30 4.56 2.41 -9.18
C HIS A 30 3.73 1.97 -10.39
N GLU A 31 4.34 1.81 -11.57
CA GLU A 31 3.66 1.26 -12.74
C GLU A 31 3.22 -0.18 -12.53
N LYS A 32 4.10 -1.01 -11.95
CA LYS A 32 3.77 -2.40 -11.63
C LYS A 32 2.65 -2.52 -10.62
N LEU A 33 2.63 -1.66 -9.60
CA LEU A 33 1.56 -1.61 -8.63
C LEU A 33 0.23 -1.24 -9.29
N SER A 34 0.25 -0.32 -10.25
CA SER A 34 -0.96 0.07 -11.01
C SER A 34 -1.47 -1.03 -11.95
N LYS A 35 -0.60 -1.94 -12.38
CA LYS A 35 -0.97 -3.12 -13.18
C LYS A 35 -1.38 -4.31 -12.31
N ALA A 36 -1.01 -4.31 -11.03
CA ALA A 36 -1.38 -5.33 -10.06
C ALA A 36 -2.80 -5.10 -9.53
N ASN A 37 -3.78 -4.92 -10.42
CA ASN A 37 -5.17 -4.72 -10.02
C ASN A 37 -5.73 -6.03 -9.43
N SER A 38 -6.25 -5.92 -8.21
CA SER A 38 -7.13 -6.92 -7.58
C SER A 38 -6.48 -8.16 -6.93
N ASN A 39 -5.15 -8.28 -6.85
CA ASN A 39 -4.52 -9.39 -6.12
C ASN A 39 -3.70 -8.91 -4.90
N PRO A 40 -4.15 -9.19 -3.66
CA PRO A 40 -3.50 -8.69 -2.46
C PRO A 40 -2.09 -9.28 -2.27
N ARG A 41 -1.88 -10.53 -2.68
CA ARG A 41 -0.58 -11.20 -2.61
C ARG A 41 0.45 -10.55 -3.53
N SER A 42 0.02 -10.10 -4.70
CA SER A 42 0.89 -9.39 -5.65
C SER A 42 1.34 -8.05 -5.09
N ILE A 43 0.43 -7.30 -4.45
CA ILE A 43 0.71 -6.00 -3.83
C ILE A 43 1.74 -6.16 -2.71
N ILE A 44 1.50 -7.10 -1.78
CA ILE A 44 2.44 -7.38 -0.67
C ILE A 44 3.81 -7.84 -1.19
N LYS A 45 3.83 -8.66 -2.25
CA LYS A 45 5.07 -9.12 -2.88
C LYS A 45 5.85 -7.97 -3.54
N LEU A 46 5.15 -6.99 -4.12
CA LEU A 46 5.78 -5.80 -4.70
C LEU A 46 6.39 -4.92 -3.61
N TYR A 47 5.65 -4.67 -2.53
CA TYR A 47 6.16 -3.96 -1.35
C TYR A 47 7.48 -4.57 -0.86
N ARG A 48 7.50 -5.87 -0.56
CA ARG A 48 8.73 -6.56 -0.08
C ARG A 48 9.87 -6.56 -1.08
N ARG A 49 9.58 -6.52 -2.38
CA ARG A 49 10.62 -6.47 -3.41
C ARG A 49 11.25 -5.10 -3.47
N TYR A 50 10.45 -4.04 -3.33
CA TYR A 50 10.97 -2.68 -3.33
C TYR A 50 11.83 -2.43 -2.09
N MET A 51 11.36 -2.84 -0.90
CA MET A 51 12.14 -2.72 0.35
C MET A 51 13.50 -3.42 0.33
N LYS A 52 13.67 -4.44 -0.51
CA LYS A 52 14.94 -5.19 -0.60
C LYS A 52 15.95 -4.53 -1.55
N LEU A 53 15.49 -3.63 -2.40
CA LEU A 53 16.30 -3.00 -3.44
C LEU A 53 16.66 -1.56 -3.09
N ASP A 54 15.93 -0.95 -2.17
CA ASP A 54 16.04 0.45 -1.82
C ASP A 54 15.92 0.60 -0.30
N ASP A 55 16.93 1.19 0.33
CA ASP A 55 16.97 1.43 1.77
C ASP A 55 16.14 2.67 2.15
N GLU A 56 16.00 3.63 1.24
CA GLU A 56 15.22 4.87 1.43
C GLU A 56 13.85 4.78 0.75
N ILE A 57 12.95 4.00 1.36
CA ILE A 57 11.60 3.82 0.81
C ILE A 57 10.78 5.12 0.92
N ASP A 58 10.34 5.64 -0.23
CA ASP A 58 9.39 6.76 -0.31
C ASP A 58 8.09 6.47 0.45
N TYR A 59 7.67 7.40 1.31
CA TYR A 59 6.42 7.30 2.05
C TYR A 59 5.19 7.21 1.13
N LYS A 60 5.21 7.90 -0.01
CA LYS A 60 4.14 7.82 -1.00
C LYS A 60 3.97 6.41 -1.56
N TRP A 61 5.07 5.64 -1.65
CA TRP A 61 5.01 4.23 -2.02
C TRP A 61 4.26 3.39 -0.98
N LEU A 62 4.59 3.55 0.30
CA LEU A 62 3.93 2.84 1.41
C LEU A 62 2.43 3.13 1.42
N VAL A 63 2.06 4.41 1.36
CA VAL A 63 0.66 4.87 1.30
C VAL A 63 -0.04 4.26 0.09
N ARG A 64 0.59 4.28 -1.09
CA ARG A 64 -0.03 3.72 -2.31
C ARG A 64 -0.19 2.20 -2.22
N CYS A 65 0.76 1.47 -1.65
CA CYS A 65 0.63 0.03 -1.42
C CYS A 65 -0.54 -0.29 -0.50
N PHE A 66 -0.65 0.43 0.62
CA PHE A 66 -1.74 0.24 1.57
C PHE A 66 -3.10 0.61 0.97
N CYS A 67 -3.19 1.75 0.28
CA CYS A 67 -4.42 2.17 -0.41
C CYS A 67 -4.85 1.20 -1.51
N GLN A 68 -3.90 0.69 -2.30
CA GLN A 68 -4.22 -0.32 -3.31
C GLN A 68 -4.68 -1.63 -2.68
N LEU A 69 -4.09 -2.02 -1.56
CA LEU A 69 -4.57 -3.18 -0.81
C LEU A 69 -6.00 -2.95 -0.32
N GLY A 70 -6.32 -1.77 0.24
CA GLY A 70 -7.67 -1.39 0.61
C GLY A 70 -8.66 -1.42 -0.56
N ASN A 71 -8.26 -0.96 -1.74
CA ASN A 71 -9.10 -1.02 -2.94
C ASN A 71 -9.46 -2.45 -3.34
N VAL A 72 -8.58 -3.43 -3.10
CA VAL A 72 -8.89 -4.85 -3.35
C VAL A 72 -10.06 -5.32 -2.46
N PHE A 73 -10.14 -4.84 -1.23
CA PHE A 73 -11.17 -5.15 -0.24
C PHE A 73 -12.25 -4.06 -0.13
N GLY A 74 -12.39 -3.23 -1.17
CA GLY A 74 -13.35 -2.13 -1.17
C GLY A 74 -14.78 -2.57 -0.87
N PHE A 75 -15.66 -1.62 -0.56
CA PHE A 75 -17.02 -1.89 -0.10
C PHE A 75 -17.89 -2.72 -1.07
N ASN A 76 -17.54 -2.73 -2.36
CA ASN A 76 -18.20 -3.53 -3.39
C ASN A 76 -17.41 -4.80 -3.78
N SER A 77 -16.42 -5.19 -2.98
CA SER A 77 -15.59 -6.36 -3.25
C SER A 77 -16.28 -7.66 -2.81
N PHE A 78 -15.96 -8.76 -3.49
CA PHE A 78 -16.52 -10.10 -3.20
C PHE A 78 -15.77 -10.86 -2.08
N TRP A 79 -14.83 -10.20 -1.40
CA TRP A 79 -14.02 -10.84 -0.36
C TRP A 79 -14.81 -10.99 0.94
N ALA A 80 -14.71 -12.15 1.56
CA ALA A 80 -15.34 -12.39 2.85
C ALA A 80 -14.55 -11.71 3.98
N PRO A 81 -15.18 -11.40 5.13
CA PRO A 81 -14.47 -10.88 6.31
C PRO A 81 -13.29 -11.76 6.73
N ARG A 82 -13.40 -13.09 6.56
CA ARG A 82 -12.33 -14.05 6.83
C ARG A 82 -11.06 -13.79 6.00
N ASP A 83 -11.21 -13.35 4.76
CA ASP A 83 -10.07 -13.06 3.87
C ASP A 83 -9.30 -11.82 4.34
N LYS A 84 -10.03 -10.81 4.85
CA LYS A 84 -9.43 -9.61 5.47
C LYS A 84 -8.63 -9.98 6.73
N GLN A 85 -9.20 -10.80 7.60
CA GLN A 85 -8.51 -11.31 8.79
C GLN A 85 -7.25 -12.11 8.43
N GLN A 86 -7.30 -12.92 7.36
CA GLN A 86 -6.13 -13.64 6.90
C GLN A 86 -5.01 -12.70 6.48
N ILE A 87 -5.32 -11.57 5.85
CA ILE A 87 -4.31 -10.55 5.52
C ILE A 87 -3.72 -9.90 6.76
N HIS A 88 -4.52 -9.58 7.77
CA HIS A 88 -4.04 -9.01 9.02
C HIS A 88 -3.04 -9.94 9.73
N SER A 89 -3.19 -11.25 9.54
CA SER A 89 -2.27 -12.25 10.09
C SER A 89 -0.89 -12.27 9.40
N LEU A 90 -0.78 -11.76 8.16
CA LEU A 90 0.45 -11.84 7.38
C LEU A 90 1.54 -10.95 8.00
N PRO A 91 2.74 -11.49 8.30
CA PRO A 91 3.85 -10.68 8.82
C PRO A 91 4.20 -9.50 7.91
N SER A 92 4.09 -9.71 6.60
CA SER A 92 4.42 -8.68 5.60
C SER A 92 3.41 -7.52 5.60
N PHE A 93 2.15 -7.78 5.95
CA PHE A 93 1.15 -6.74 6.15
C PHE A 93 1.46 -5.95 7.41
N LYS A 94 1.82 -6.64 8.51
CA LYS A 94 2.24 -5.99 9.75
C LYS A 94 3.48 -5.11 9.56
N CYS A 95 4.47 -5.56 8.79
CA CYS A 95 5.63 -4.72 8.42
C CYS A 95 5.20 -3.46 7.66
N LEU A 96 4.32 -3.60 6.66
CA LEU A 96 3.82 -2.44 5.89
C LEU A 96 3.14 -1.41 6.80
N VAL A 97 2.31 -1.88 7.74
CA VAL A 97 1.63 -1.00 8.70
C VAL A 97 2.63 -0.37 9.67
N TYR A 98 3.62 -1.14 10.14
CA TYR A 98 4.68 -0.62 11.02
C TYR A 98 5.46 0.50 10.34
N ASP A 99 5.90 0.31 9.10
CA ASP A 99 6.63 1.33 8.33
C ASP A 99 5.79 2.61 8.14
N LEU A 100 4.47 2.46 7.97
CA LEU A 100 3.55 3.60 7.91
C LEU A 100 3.46 4.34 9.26
N ILE A 101 3.37 3.61 10.36
CA ILE A 101 3.26 4.18 11.72
C ILE A 101 4.54 4.94 12.09
N GLU A 102 5.70 4.35 11.79
CA GLU A 102 7.01 4.93 12.09
C GLU A 102 7.20 6.28 11.39
N ARG A 103 6.68 6.42 10.17
CA ARG A 103 6.82 7.63 9.33
C ARG A 103 5.53 8.44 9.23
N ARG A 104 4.61 8.29 10.17
CA ARG A 104 3.27 8.94 10.14
C ARG A 104 3.33 10.46 10.04
N GLU A 105 4.41 11.10 10.49
CA GLU A 105 4.61 12.54 10.38
C GLU A 105 4.76 13.02 8.93
N GLN A 106 5.07 12.12 7.99
CA GLN A 106 5.16 12.42 6.55
C GLN A 106 3.80 12.37 5.84
N ILE A 107 2.70 12.13 6.56
CA ILE A 107 1.35 12.13 6.00
C ILE A 107 1.01 13.52 5.48
N GLN A 108 0.63 13.60 4.21
CA GLN A 108 0.12 14.82 3.61
C GLN A 108 -1.42 14.80 3.63
N PRO A 109 -2.10 15.95 3.78
CA PRO A 109 -3.56 16.04 3.82
C PRO A 109 -4.25 15.37 2.61
N GLU A 110 -3.61 15.38 1.44
CA GLU A 110 -4.14 14.80 0.20
C GLU A 110 -4.22 13.26 0.25
N MET A 111 -3.44 12.63 1.14
CA MET A 111 -3.40 11.17 1.32
C MET A 111 -4.47 10.66 2.27
N VAL A 112 -4.93 11.51 3.19
CA VAL A 112 -5.83 11.17 4.30
C VAL A 112 -7.13 10.51 3.84
N PRO A 113 -7.88 11.04 2.85
CA PRO A 113 -9.13 10.41 2.44
C PRO A 113 -8.95 8.98 1.93
N ARG A 114 -7.85 8.72 1.22
CA ARG A 114 -7.55 7.39 0.66
C ARG A 114 -7.07 6.43 1.75
N LEU A 115 -6.29 6.92 2.71
CA LEU A 115 -5.85 6.13 3.86
C LEU A 115 -7.03 5.72 4.75
N LEU A 116 -7.93 6.65 5.07
CA LEU A 116 -9.15 6.35 5.83
C LEU A 116 -10.03 5.33 5.10
N TYR A 117 -10.22 5.50 3.80
CA TYR A 117 -10.94 4.52 2.98
C TYR A 117 -10.27 3.15 3.04
N ALA A 118 -8.95 3.07 2.90
CA ALA A 118 -8.23 1.82 2.91
C ALA A 118 -8.28 1.11 4.28
N MET A 119 -8.19 1.88 5.37
CA MET A 119 -8.36 1.36 6.73
C MET A 119 -9.77 0.80 6.93
N ALA A 120 -10.81 1.52 6.51
CA ALA A 120 -12.19 1.07 6.62
C ALA A 120 -12.46 -0.16 5.74
N ALA A 121 -11.99 -0.17 4.49
CA ALA A 121 -12.14 -1.30 3.56
C ALA A 121 -11.48 -2.58 4.09
N LEU A 122 -10.29 -2.44 4.69
CA LEU A 122 -9.59 -3.56 5.33
C LEU A 122 -10.17 -3.94 6.69
N GLU A 123 -11.07 -3.15 7.27
CA GLU A 123 -11.52 -3.29 8.65
C GLU A 123 -10.33 -3.29 9.63
N TYR A 124 -9.34 -2.43 9.34
CA TYR A 124 -8.10 -2.33 10.11
C TYR A 124 -8.04 -0.99 10.86
N ARG A 125 -8.41 -1.01 12.14
CA ARG A 125 -8.32 0.14 13.04
C ARG A 125 -6.92 0.22 13.67
N SER A 126 -6.08 1.13 13.16
CA SER A 126 -4.77 1.42 13.74
C SER A 126 -4.85 2.54 14.77
N TYR A 127 -4.66 2.22 16.05
CA TYR A 127 -4.63 3.21 17.13
C TYR A 127 -3.49 4.23 17.00
N HIS A 128 -2.42 3.90 16.26
CA HIS A 128 -1.26 4.78 16.11
C HIS A 128 -1.36 5.72 14.90
N LEU A 129 -2.05 5.32 13.83
CA LEU A 129 -2.25 6.18 12.65
C LEU A 129 -3.46 7.08 12.79
N LEU A 130 -4.53 6.59 13.43
CA LEU A 130 -5.81 7.26 13.48
C LEU A 130 -5.76 8.67 14.09
N PRO A 131 -5.03 8.93 15.20
CA PRO A 131 -4.94 10.29 15.76
C PRO A 131 -4.35 11.29 14.77
N THR A 132 -3.23 10.95 14.12
CA THR A 132 -2.59 11.81 13.11
C THR A 132 -3.51 12.06 11.91
N LEU A 133 -4.27 11.05 11.48
CA LEU A 133 -5.25 11.23 10.41
C LEU A 133 -6.38 12.17 10.83
N LEU A 134 -6.89 12.06 12.06
CA LEU A 134 -7.94 12.92 12.59
C LEU A 134 -7.49 14.38 12.74
N GLU A 135 -6.28 14.61 13.24
CA GLU A 135 -5.65 15.94 13.30
C GLU A 135 -5.61 16.58 11.90
N HIS A 136 -5.21 15.81 10.88
CA HIS A 136 -5.27 16.31 9.50
C HIS A 136 -6.70 16.60 9.04
N VAL A 137 -7.67 15.74 9.40
CA VAL A 137 -9.10 15.93 9.07
C VAL A 137 -9.60 17.26 9.63
N GLU A 138 -9.37 17.52 10.91
CA GLU A 138 -9.80 18.74 11.57
C GLU A 138 -9.11 19.97 10.96
N ALA A 139 -7.80 19.91 10.74
CA ALA A 139 -7.04 21.05 10.21
C ALA A 139 -7.35 21.39 8.74
N ASN A 140 -7.78 20.41 7.93
CA ASN A 140 -7.93 20.57 6.48
C ASN A 140 -9.36 20.36 5.96
N LEU A 141 -10.37 20.29 6.83
CA LEU A 141 -11.75 19.99 6.44
C LEU A 141 -12.26 20.89 5.30
N HIS A 142 -11.93 22.18 5.36
CA HIS A 142 -12.30 23.21 4.39
C HIS A 142 -11.70 22.97 2.98
N ARG A 143 -10.65 22.16 2.85
CA ARG A 143 -9.95 21.91 1.57
C ARG A 143 -10.60 20.79 0.77
N TRP A 144 -11.38 19.92 1.40
CA TRP A 144 -12.00 18.78 0.72
C TRP A 144 -13.40 19.09 0.22
N ARG A 145 -13.72 18.52 -0.93
CA ARG A 145 -15.08 18.60 -1.49
C ARG A 145 -16.05 17.81 -0.61
N LEU A 146 -17.30 18.26 -0.56
CA LEU A 146 -18.36 17.62 0.22
C LEU A 146 -18.44 16.09 0.03
N PRO A 147 -18.40 15.52 -1.20
CA PRO A 147 -18.45 14.06 -1.36
C PRO A 147 -17.28 13.32 -0.69
N THR A 148 -16.09 13.93 -0.70
CA THR A 148 -14.90 13.39 -0.04
C THR A 148 -15.05 13.43 1.47
N ALA A 149 -15.57 14.53 2.02
CA ALA A 149 -15.88 14.66 3.45
C ALA A 149 -16.92 13.63 3.90
N CYS A 150 -18.02 13.46 3.14
CA CYS A 150 -19.03 12.43 3.44
C CYS A 150 -18.46 11.02 3.41
N ASN A 151 -17.60 10.71 2.44
CA ASN A 151 -16.95 9.40 2.37
C ASN A 151 -16.00 9.18 3.56
N MET A 152 -15.25 10.21 3.97
CA MET A 152 -14.41 10.11 5.17
C MET A 152 -15.25 9.91 6.43
N ALA A 153 -16.36 10.63 6.59
CA ALA A 153 -17.28 10.46 7.71
C ALA A 153 -17.84 9.02 7.77
N LEU A 154 -18.25 8.47 6.61
CA LEU A 154 -18.65 7.06 6.52
C LEU A 154 -17.51 6.12 6.94
N CYS A 155 -16.28 6.35 6.46
CA CYS A 155 -15.14 5.51 6.83
C CYS A 155 -14.82 5.58 8.33
N LEU A 156 -14.94 6.76 8.95
CA LEU A 156 -14.76 6.94 10.39
C LEU A 156 -15.84 6.22 11.20
N ALA A 157 -17.10 6.31 10.77
CA ALA A 157 -18.20 5.55 11.38
C ALA A 157 -17.97 4.03 11.28
N LEU A 158 -17.57 3.53 10.11
CA LEU A 158 -17.23 2.10 9.92
C LEU A 158 -16.05 1.64 10.77
N LEU A 159 -15.14 2.55 11.14
CA LEU A 159 -14.03 2.29 12.05
C LEU A 159 -14.44 2.40 13.54
N GLY A 160 -15.71 2.74 13.84
CA GLY A 160 -16.22 2.94 15.20
C GLY A 160 -15.61 4.17 15.87
N VAL A 161 -15.39 5.25 15.12
CA VAL A 161 -14.89 6.53 15.62
C VAL A 161 -16.06 7.49 15.77
N GLY A 162 -16.27 8.01 16.99
CA GLY A 162 -17.40 8.89 17.30
C GLY A 162 -18.64 8.16 17.82
N GLU A 163 -18.57 6.85 18.09
CA GLU A 163 -19.54 6.17 18.93
C GLU A 163 -19.14 6.40 20.40
N ASP A 164 -19.84 7.32 21.07
CA ASP A 164 -19.75 7.49 22.52
C ASP A 164 -20.39 6.26 23.19
N THR A 165 -19.56 5.34 23.68
CA THR A 165 -19.94 4.42 24.77
C THR A 165 -19.59 5.02 26.11
#